data_AF-A0A2A7HRD9-F1
#
_entry.id   AF-A0A2A7HRD9-F1
#
_cell.length_a   1.000
_cell.length_b   1.000
_cell.length_c   1.000
_cell.angle_alpha   90.00
_cell.angle_beta   90.00
_cell.angle_gamma   90.00
#
_symmetry.space_group_name_H-M   'P 1'
#
loop_
_entity.id
_entity.type
_entity.pdbx_description
1 polymer ?
#
loop_
_entity_poly.entity_id
_entity_poly.type
_entity_poly.pdbx_seq_one_letter_code
_entity_poly.pdbx_strand_id
1 'polypeptide(L)'
;MQKKQVLDEFLKYCNQMQIQALKQHDPIALCTWIKEARLARRELAALYRAKEKHDVERERDRKNILGIIRRLKSQGVNASVVERAHYITLCEEVS
;
A
#
# COMPACT_ATOMS: atom_id res chain seq x y z
N MET A 1 -5.51 -4.61 1.51
CA MET A 1 -4.97 -5.50 0.46
C MET A 1 -5.98 -5.90 -0.62
N GLN A 2 -7.26 -6.13 -0.29
CA GLN A 2 -8.30 -6.55 -1.26
C GLN A 2 -8.40 -5.67 -2.51
N LYS A 3 -8.38 -4.34 -2.35
CA LYS A 3 -8.47 -3.41 -3.49
C LYS A 3 -7.29 -3.54 -4.48
N LYS A 4 -6.09 -3.83 -3.99
CA LYS A 4 -4.92 -4.09 -4.84
C LYS A 4 -5.14 -5.37 -5.66
N GLN A 5 -5.59 -6.44 -5.02
CA GLN A 5 -5.86 -7.72 -5.69
C GLN A 5 -6.90 -7.56 -6.80
N VAL A 6 -7.99 -6.84 -6.51
CA VAL A 6 -9.03 -6.53 -7.52
C VAL A 6 -8.45 -5.75 -8.70
N LEU A 7 -7.61 -4.74 -8.47
CA LEU A 7 -6.97 -4.00 -9.56
C LEU A 7 -5.99 -4.85 -10.37
N ASP A 8 -5.21 -5.71 -9.70
CA ASP A 8 -4.27 -6.63 -10.37
C ASP A 8 -5.03 -7.64 -11.25
N GLU A 9 -6.15 -8.18 -10.77
CA GLU A 9 -7.05 -9.06 -11.53
C GLU A 9 -7.71 -8.32 -12.70
N PHE A 10 -8.19 -7.10 -12.47
CA PHE A 10 -8.80 -6.28 -13.50
C PHE A 10 -7.80 -5.91 -14.62
N LEU A 11 -6.53 -5.69 -14.28
CA LEU A 11 -5.48 -5.47 -15.28
C LEU A 11 -5.24 -6.71 -16.16
N LYS A 12 -5.28 -7.91 -15.58
CA LYS A 12 -5.21 -9.16 -16.35
C LYS A 12 -6.41 -9.29 -17.29
N TYR A 13 -7.61 -8.97 -16.81
CA TYR A 13 -8.82 -8.97 -17.61
C TYR A 13 -8.74 -7.97 -18.77
N CYS A 14 -8.29 -6.73 -18.51
CA CYS A 14 -8.09 -5.73 -19.56
C CYS A 14 -7.13 -6.20 -20.65
N ASN A 15 -6.05 -6.90 -20.26
CA ASN A 15 -5.09 -7.45 -21.23
C ASN A 15 -5.74 -8.52 -22.13
N GLN A 16 -6.54 -9.42 -21.56
CA GLN A 16 -7.29 -10.40 -22.33
C GLN A 16 -8.25 -9.73 -23.31
N MET A 17 -8.96 -8.69 -22.86
CA MET A 17 -9.89 -7.95 -23.71
C MET A 17 -9.21 -7.17 -24.84
N GLN A 18 -8.03 -6.60 -24.61
CA GLN A 18 -7.22 -5.99 -25.67
C GLN A 18 -6.82 -7.01 -26.75
N ILE A 19 -6.41 -8.21 -26.33
CA ILE A 19 -6.09 -9.31 -27.27
C ILE A 19 -7.33 -9.71 -28.09
N GLN A 20 -8.50 -9.81 -27.47
CA GLN A 20 -9.74 -10.13 -28.18
C GLN A 20 -10.14 -9.03 -29.18
N ALA A 21 -10.04 -7.76 -28.77
CA ALA A 21 -10.32 -6.63 -29.66
C ALA A 21 -9.41 -6.61 -30.89
N LEU A 22 -8.12 -6.95 -30.72
CA LEU A 22 -7.19 -7.11 -31.84
C LEU A 22 -7.60 -8.24 -32.78
N LYS A 23 -8.00 -9.41 -32.25
CA LYS A 23 -8.47 -10.54 -33.06
C LYS A 23 -9.73 -10.22 -33.85
N GLN A 24 -10.62 -9.40 -33.29
CA GLN A 24 -11.87 -8.99 -33.91
C GLN A 24 -11.71 -7.77 -34.84
N HIS A 25 -10.49 -7.21 -34.94
CA HIS A 25 -10.23 -5.95 -35.63
C HIS A 25 -11.17 -4.81 -35.18
N ASP A 26 -11.51 -4.77 -33.88
CA ASP A 26 -12.35 -3.73 -33.29
C ASP A 26 -11.49 -2.65 -32.62
N PRO A 27 -11.25 -1.50 -33.29
CA PRO A 27 -10.43 -0.43 -32.75
C PRO A 27 -11.11 0.31 -31.58
N ILE A 28 -12.45 0.32 -31.51
CA ILE A 28 -13.19 1.03 -30.46
C ILE A 28 -13.08 0.24 -29.15
N ALA A 29 -13.30 -1.08 -29.21
CA ALA A 29 -13.09 -1.96 -28.07
C ALA A 29 -11.63 -1.89 -27.60
N LEU A 30 -10.67 -1.95 -28.51
CA LEU A 30 -9.24 -1.86 -28.17
C LEU A 30 -8.92 -0.54 -27.43
N CYS A 31 -9.36 0.59 -27.97
CA CYS A 31 -9.15 1.90 -27.35
C CYS A 31 -9.77 1.98 -25.95
N THR A 32 -10.96 1.40 -25.79
CA THR A 32 -11.68 1.34 -24.50
C THR A 32 -10.86 0.58 -23.46
N TRP A 33 -10.45 -0.65 -23.77
CA TRP A 33 -9.70 -1.48 -22.83
C TRP A 33 -8.30 -0.94 -22.52
N ILE A 34 -7.69 -0.17 -23.42
CA ILE A 34 -6.44 0.56 -23.14
C ILE A 34 -6.69 1.69 -22.13
N LYS A 35 -7.78 2.45 -22.29
CA LYS A 35 -8.14 3.55 -21.36
C LYS A 35 -8.43 3.00 -19.97
N GLU A 36 -9.23 1.93 -19.86
CA GLU A 36 -9.55 1.28 -18.60
C GLU A 36 -8.30 0.74 -17.89
N ALA A 37 -7.42 0.03 -18.62
CA ALA A 37 -6.15 -0.45 -18.07
C ALA A 37 -5.27 0.69 -17.56
N ARG A 38 -5.27 1.85 -18.24
CA ARG A 38 -4.51 3.03 -17.81
C ARG A 38 -5.07 3.64 -16.54
N LEU A 39 -6.40 3.70 -16.40
CA LEU A 39 -7.05 4.16 -15.16
C LEU A 39 -6.70 3.25 -13.98
N ALA A 40 -6.85 1.94 -14.16
CA ALA A 40 -6.52 0.96 -13.12
C ALA A 40 -5.05 1.02 -12.68
N ARG A 41 -4.10 1.19 -13.60
CA ARG A 41 -2.67 1.38 -13.25
C ARG A 41 -2.43 2.65 -12.45
N ARG A 42 -3.13 3.75 -12.76
CA ARG A 42 -3.02 5.01 -12.00
C ARG A 42 -3.54 4.84 -10.58
N GLU A 43 -4.68 4.18 -10.43
CA GLU A 43 -5.25 3.90 -9.12
C GLU A 43 -4.34 2.99 -8.30
N LEU A 44 -3.80 1.93 -8.91
CA LEU A 44 -2.83 1.05 -8.28
C LEU A 44 -1.57 1.81 -7.82
N ALA A 45 -1.04 2.71 -8.66
CA ALA A 45 0.09 3.57 -8.29
C ALA A 45 -0.26 4.52 -7.13
N ALA A 46 -1.47 5.05 -7.07
CA ALA A 46 -1.93 5.88 -5.96
C ALA A 46 -2.01 5.09 -4.65
N LEU A 47 -2.48 3.83 -4.69
CA LEU A 47 -2.48 2.93 -3.53
C LEU A 47 -1.07 2.67 -3.02
N TYR A 48 -0.10 2.42 -3.90
CA TYR A 48 1.30 2.23 -3.50
C TYR A 48 1.89 3.48 -2.85
N ARG A 49 1.66 4.67 -3.41
CA ARG A 49 2.13 5.93 -2.82
C ARG A 49 1.51 6.20 -1.46
N ALA A 50 0.21 5.94 -1.30
CA ALA A 50 -0.48 6.10 -0.03
C ALA A 50 0.09 5.14 1.04
N LYS A 51 0.37 3.90 0.64
CA LYS A 51 1.02 2.91 1.51
C LYS A 51 2.43 3.36 1.91
N GLU A 52 3.26 3.75 0.95
CA GLU A 52 4.62 4.23 1.22
C GLU A 52 4.62 5.42 2.19
N LYS A 53 3.72 6.39 1.99
CA LYS A 53 3.56 7.52 2.91
C LYS A 53 3.20 7.05 4.32
N HIS A 54 2.22 6.16 4.45
CA HIS A 54 1.81 5.59 5.72
C HIS A 54 2.97 4.86 6.42
N ASP A 55 3.73 4.07 5.67
CA ASP A 55 4.88 3.31 6.20
C ASP A 55 6.00 4.25 6.68
N VAL A 56 6.26 5.34 5.96
CA VAL A 56 7.23 6.38 6.36
C VAL A 56 6.80 7.09 7.64
N GLU A 57 5.53 7.51 7.74
CA GLU A 57 4.97 8.15 8.93
C GLU A 57 5.04 7.21 10.14
N ARG A 58 4.64 5.95 9.95
CA ARG A 58 4.71 4.91 10.97
C ARG A 58 6.13 4.66 11.45
N GLU A 59 7.11 4.54 10.55
CA GLU A 59 8.50 4.29 10.94
C GLU A 59 9.09 5.47 11.72
N ARG A 60 8.70 6.70 11.36
CA ARG A 60 9.04 7.89 12.14
C ARG A 60 8.46 7.80 13.55
N ASP A 61 7.18 7.46 13.69
CA ASP A 61 6.51 7.36 14.98
C ASP A 61 7.12 6.24 15.85
N ARG A 62 7.38 5.08 15.25
CA ARG A 62 8.08 3.96 15.89
C ARG A 62 9.43 4.39 16.44
N LYS A 63 10.25 5.09 15.64
CA LYS A 63 11.55 5.63 16.09
C LYS A 63 11.42 6.61 17.25
N ASN A 64 10.42 7.49 17.21
CA ASN A 64 10.15 8.44 18.28
C ASN A 64 9.78 7.73 19.60
N ILE A 65 8.87 6.76 19.52
CA ILE A 65 8.42 5.98 20.70
C ILE A 65 9.59 5.19 21.28
N LEU A 66 10.41 4.54 20.45
CA LEU A 66 11.62 3.84 20.90
C LEU A 66 12.62 4.79 21.57
N GLY A 67 12.76 6.02 21.06
CA GLY A 67 13.56 7.07 21.69
C GLY A 67 13.06 7.44 23.09
N ILE A 68 11.74 7.60 23.26
CA ILE A 68 11.11 7.89 24.55
C ILE A 68 11.35 6.73 25.52
N ILE A 69 11.09 5.49 25.10
CA ILE A 69 11.30 4.28 25.91
C ILE A 69 12.76 4.21 26.39
N ARG A 70 13.72 4.42 25.47
CA ARG A 70 15.15 4.41 25.80
C ARG A 70 15.48 5.48 26.86
N ARG A 71 14.94 6.69 26.71
CA ARG A 71 15.16 7.79 27.67
C ARG A 71 14.59 7.46 29.05
N LEU A 72 13.35 6.96 29.12
CA LEU A 72 12.74 6.55 30.38
C LEU A 72 13.56 5.47 31.09
N LYS A 73 13.96 4.43 30.34
CA LYS A 73 14.81 3.35 30.87
C LYS A 73 16.15 3.88 31.38
N SER A 74 16.79 4.82 30.67
CA SER A 74 18.06 5.43 31.13
C SER A 74 17.91 6.25 32.43
N GLN A 75 16.70 6.71 32.74
CA GLN A 75 16.38 7.44 33.96
C GLN A 75 15.91 6.50 35.10
N GLY A 76 15.96 5.18 34.89
CA GLY A 76 15.46 4.18 35.83
C GLY A 76 13.93 4.11 35.90
N VAL A 77 13.22 4.74 34.97
CA VAL A 77 11.75 4.75 34.91
C VAL A 77 11.24 3.54 34.13
N ASN A 78 10.23 2.86 34.66
CA ASN A 78 9.58 1.74 33.98
C ASN A 78 8.79 2.24 32.75
N ALA A 79 9.21 1.80 31.55
CA ALA A 79 8.59 2.18 30.27
C ALA A 79 7.54 1.17 29.74
N SER A 80 7.23 0.11 30.49
CA SER A 80 6.31 -0.97 30.05
C SER A 80 4.91 -0.46 29.67
N VAL A 81 4.43 0.59 30.33
CA VAL A 81 3.13 1.20 30.02
C VAL A 81 3.16 1.85 28.62
N VAL A 82 4.26 2.50 28.26
CA VAL A 82 4.45 3.13 26.94
C VAL A 82 4.58 2.06 25.85
N GLU A 83 5.37 1.02 26.12
CA GLU A 83 5.51 -0.14 25.20
C GLU A 83 4.15 -0.78 24.93
N ARG A 84 3.34 -1.00 25.98
CA ARG A 84 2.01 -1.59 25.85
C ARG A 84 1.03 -0.68 25.12
N ALA A 85 1.04 0.63 25.41
CA ALA A 85 0.16 1.60 24.75
C ALA A 85 0.44 1.71 23.25
N HIS A 86 1.70 1.54 22.84
CA HIS A 86 2.13 1.65 21.44
C HIS A 86 2.52 0.31 20.80
N TYR A 87 2.05 -0.80 21.37
CA TYR A 87 2.44 -2.15 20.95
C TYR A 87 2.23 -2.38 19.45
N ILE A 88 1.10 -1.92 18.88
CA ILE A 88 0.81 -2.06 17.44
C ILE A 88 1.88 -1.35 16.61
N THR A 89 2.16 -0.08 16.89
CA THR A 89 3.19 0.69 16.19
C THR A 89 4.59 0.08 16.34
N LEU A 90 4.88 -0.55 17.48
CA LEU A 90 6.16 -1.17 17.79
C LEU A 90 6.34 -2.60 17.25
N CYS A 91 5.27 -3.36 17.02
CA CYS A 91 5.36 -4.79 16.71
C CYS A 91 4.85 -5.19 15.32
N GLU A 92 4.04 -4.38 14.66
CA GLU A 92 3.59 -4.71 13.30
C GLU A 92 4.76 -4.57 12.32
N GLU A 93 4.97 -5.60 11.52
CA GLU A 93 5.94 -5.60 10.43
C GLU A 93 5.43 -4.75 9.26
N VAL A 94 6.31 -3.96 8.66
CA VAL A 94 6.01 -3.23 7.42
C VAL A 94 5.97 -4.25 6.28
N SER A 95 4.78 -4.77 5.96
CA SER A 95 4.51 -5.68 4.83
C SER A 95 3.89 -4.95 3.66
#